data_AF-A0A060R5T4-F1
#
_entry.id   AF-A0A060R5T4-F1
#
_cell.length_a   1.000
_cell.length_b   1.000
_cell.length_c   1.000
_cell.angle_alpha   90.00
_cell.angle_beta   90.00
_cell.angle_gamma   90.00
#
_symmetry.space_group_name_H-M   'P 1'
#
loop_
_entity.id
_entity.type
_entity.pdbx_description
1 polymer ?
#
loop_
_entity_poly.entity_id
_entity_poly.type
_entity_poly.pdbx_seq_one_letter_code
_entity_poly.pdbx_strand_id
1 'polypeptide(L)'
;MKLQRIIFHLDDGRKKYGTHNGEVLRWEKGDIEAMRINGRNKLRAAFTADFQRYDTDFRELRARFPASKIVKVVGYAIEDYDLPIDNEVIF
;
A
#
# COMPACT_ATOMS: atom_id res chain seq x y z
N MET A 1 17.67 7.78 -12.70
CA MET A 1 16.42 7.06 -13.03
C MET A 1 15.29 7.72 -12.26
N LYS A 2 14.10 7.87 -12.84
CA LYS A 2 12.99 8.55 -12.15
C LYS A 2 12.30 7.58 -11.20
N LEU A 3 12.39 7.85 -9.89
CA LEU A 3 11.77 7.04 -8.85
C LEU A 3 10.31 7.45 -8.66
N GLN A 4 9.50 6.48 -8.27
CA GLN A 4 8.09 6.66 -8.00
C GLN A 4 7.76 6.22 -6.58
N ARG A 5 6.62 6.68 -6.08
CA ARG A 5 6.01 6.18 -4.86
C ARG A 5 4.57 5.74 -5.12
N ILE A 6 4.12 4.78 -4.33
CA ILE A 6 2.77 4.24 -4.41
C ILE A 6 1.93 4.83 -3.29
N ILE A 7 0.70 5.22 -3.64
CA ILE A 7 -0.35 5.54 -2.68
C ILE A 7 -1.42 4.47 -2.80
N PHE A 8 -1.61 3.67 -1.75
CA PHE A 8 -2.70 2.69 -1.67
C PHE A 8 -4.02 3.39 -1.34
N HIS A 9 -5.07 3.05 -2.08
CA HIS A 9 -6.45 3.44 -1.78
C HIS A 9 -7.12 2.32 -1.00
N LEU A 10 -7.79 2.67 0.09
CA LEU A 10 -8.38 1.71 1.03
C LEU A 10 -9.91 1.67 0.92
N ASP A 11 -10.50 0.54 1.28
CA ASP A 11 -11.96 0.32 1.24
C ASP A 11 -12.77 1.23 2.16
N ASP A 12 -12.13 1.82 3.17
CA ASP A 12 -12.73 2.81 4.07
C ASP A 12 -12.47 4.27 3.67
N GLY A 13 -11.97 4.49 2.43
CA GLY A 13 -11.76 5.82 1.85
C GLY A 13 -10.43 6.48 2.22
N ARG A 14 -9.66 5.90 3.15
CA ARG A 14 -8.33 6.40 3.50
C ARG A 14 -7.31 6.09 2.41
N LYS A 15 -6.20 6.83 2.44
CA LYS A 15 -5.03 6.63 1.58
C LYS A 15 -3.79 6.41 2.42
N LYS A 16 -2.89 5.55 1.97
CA LYS A 16 -1.62 5.27 2.67
C LYS A 16 -0.47 5.14 1.70
N TYR A 17 0.65 5.79 1.99
CA TYR A 17 1.89 5.57 1.26
C TYR A 17 2.39 4.15 1.45
N GLY A 18 2.96 3.56 0.39
CA GLY A 18 3.76 2.37 0.54
C GLY A 18 5.01 2.69 1.35
N THR A 19 5.05 2.25 2.60
CA THR A 19 6.16 2.53 3.51
C THR A 19 6.86 1.27 4.01
N HIS A 20 8.14 1.42 4.33
CA HIS A 20 8.93 0.39 5.00
C HIS A 20 9.81 1.08 6.05
N ASN A 21 9.78 0.57 7.28
CA ASN A 21 10.52 1.13 8.42
C ASN A 21 10.32 2.64 8.62
N GLY A 22 9.10 3.14 8.40
CA GLY A 22 8.77 4.55 8.60
C GLY A 22 9.28 5.46 7.48
N GLU A 23 9.65 4.94 6.32
CA GLU A 23 10.01 5.72 5.13
C GLU A 23 9.14 5.33 3.93
N VAL A 24 8.86 6.29 3.04
CA VAL A 24 8.21 5.99 1.75
C VAL A 24 9.15 5.17 0.87
N LEU A 25 8.63 4.04 0.40
CA LEU A 25 9.32 3.17 -0.54
C LEU A 25 9.58 3.89 -1.85
N ARG A 26 10.78 3.68 -2.38
CA ARG A 26 11.21 4.10 -3.71
C ARG A 26 10.95 2.95 -4.68
N TRP A 27 10.20 3.22 -5.73
CA TRP A 27 9.86 2.23 -6.74
C TRP A 27 10.47 2.63 -8.08
N GLU A 28 11.11 1.66 -8.71
CA GLU A 28 11.51 1.79 -10.10
C GLU A 28 10.31 1.49 -11.01
N LYS A 29 10.35 1.99 -12.25
CA LYS A 29 9.28 1.72 -13.21
C LYS A 29 9.03 0.22 -13.42
N GLY A 30 10.10 -0.59 -13.40
CA GLY A 30 10.00 -2.05 -13.50
C GLY A 30 9.24 -2.69 -12.33
N ASP A 31 9.47 -2.22 -11.10
CA ASP A 31 8.77 -2.70 -9.90
C ASP A 31 7.27 -2.40 -9.97
N ILE A 32 6.93 -1.21 -10.47
CA ILE A 32 5.54 -0.79 -10.67
C ILE A 32 4.85 -1.65 -11.73
N GLU A 33 5.54 -1.98 -12.83
CA GLU A 33 5.01 -2.86 -13.87
C GLU A 33 4.79 -4.28 -13.34
N ALA A 34 5.75 -4.83 -12.58
CA ALA A 34 5.61 -6.12 -11.91
C ALA A 34 4.43 -6.12 -10.93
N MET A 35 4.28 -5.06 -10.12
CA MET A 35 3.13 -4.91 -9.22
C MET A 35 1.82 -4.83 -10.00
N ARG A 36 1.77 -4.13 -11.13
CA ARG A 36 0.56 -4.04 -11.97
C ARG A 36 0.16 -5.40 -12.53
N ILE A 37 1.13 -6.19 -12.98
CA ILE A 37 0.91 -7.56 -13.47
C ILE A 37 0.39 -8.45 -12.34
N ASN A 38 1.02 -8.40 -11.17
CA ASN A 38 0.61 -9.18 -10.00
C ASN A 38 -0.77 -8.73 -9.47
N GLY A 39 -1.01 -7.41 -9.44
CA GLY A 39 -2.22 -6.82 -8.90
C GLY A 39 -3.46 -7.10 -9.75
N ARG A 40 -3.31 -7.13 -11.08
CA ARG A 40 -4.37 -7.57 -12.02
C ARG A 40 -4.88 -8.98 -11.73
N ASN A 41 -4.04 -9.81 -11.12
CA ASN A 41 -4.34 -11.22 -10.91
C ASN A 41 -4.98 -11.57 -9.58
N LYS A 42 -5.12 -10.63 -8.62
CA LYS A 42 -5.83 -10.69 -7.30
C LYS A 42 -5.01 -9.99 -6.21
N LEU A 43 -4.73 -8.69 -6.31
CA LEU A 43 -4.17 -8.00 -5.13
C LEU A 43 -5.20 -8.10 -3.98
N ARG A 44 -4.86 -8.86 -2.94
CA ARG A 44 -5.66 -9.00 -1.71
C ARG A 44 -5.02 -8.27 -0.55
N ALA A 45 -4.13 -7.34 -0.86
CA ALA A 45 -3.35 -6.64 0.11
C ALA A 45 -4.25 -5.92 1.10
N ALA A 46 -3.84 -5.91 2.36
CA ALA A 46 -4.58 -5.27 3.42
C ALA A 46 -3.65 -4.82 4.55
N PHE A 47 -4.15 -3.87 5.33
CA PHE A 47 -3.51 -3.39 6.54
C PHE A 47 -4.40 -3.67 7.75
N THR A 48 -3.80 -3.73 8.93
CA THR A 48 -4.58 -3.46 10.14
C THR A 48 -5.00 -1.99 10.14
N ALA A 49 -6.14 -1.66 10.72
CA ALA A 49 -6.71 -0.30 10.62
C ALA A 49 -5.89 0.78 11.35
N ASP A 50 -4.99 0.35 12.24
CA ASP A 50 -3.94 1.14 12.92
C ASP A 50 -2.63 1.23 12.12
N PHE A 51 -2.57 0.59 10.94
CA PHE A 51 -1.45 0.55 10.00
C PHE A 51 -0.14 -0.02 10.52
N GLN A 52 -0.17 -0.73 11.66
CA GLN A 52 1.03 -1.37 12.19
C GLN A 52 1.43 -2.64 11.43
N ARG A 53 0.49 -3.28 10.73
CA ARG A 53 0.71 -4.55 10.03
C ARG A 53 0.17 -4.49 8.60
N TYR A 54 0.87 -5.18 7.71
CA TYR A 54 0.54 -5.34 6.30
C TYR A 54 0.65 -6.82 5.89
N ASP A 55 -0.19 -7.23 4.96
CA ASP A 55 -0.04 -8.48 4.22
C ASP A 55 -0.52 -8.30 2.78
N THR A 56 0.04 -9.11 1.88
CA THR A 56 -0.38 -9.21 0.48
C THR A 56 -1.68 -10.02 0.31
N ASP A 57 -2.09 -10.81 1.32
CA ASP A 57 -3.41 -11.44 1.40
C ASP A 57 -4.10 -11.12 2.73
N PHE A 58 -5.26 -10.45 2.66
CA PHE A 58 -6.08 -10.09 3.83
C PHE A 58 -6.49 -11.30 4.67
N ARG A 59 -6.56 -12.50 4.07
CA ARG A 59 -6.92 -13.74 4.78
C ARG A 59 -5.81 -14.15 5.74
N GLU A 60 -4.56 -14.07 5.29
CA GLU A 60 -3.38 -14.34 6.12
C GLU A 60 -3.26 -13.29 7.23
N LEU A 61 -3.51 -12.01 6.91
CA LEU A 61 -3.54 -10.97 7.93
C LEU A 61 -4.63 -11.21 8.98
N ARG A 62 -5.83 -11.62 8.55
CA ARG A 62 -6.94 -11.96 9.46
C ARG A 62 -6.64 -13.19 10.32
N ALA A 63 -5.97 -14.20 9.77
CA ALA A 63 -5.57 -15.38 10.52
C ALA A 63 -4.54 -15.03 11.61
N ARG A 64 -3.56 -14.17 11.29
CA ARG A 64 -2.52 -13.73 12.25
C ARG A 64 -3.03 -12.73 13.29
N PHE A 65 -3.99 -11.88 12.93
CA PHE A 65 -4.53 -10.82 13.79
C PHE A 65 -6.07 -10.83 13.79
N PRO A 66 -6.71 -11.86 14.39
CA PRO A 66 -8.15 -12.05 14.29
C PRO A 66 -8.98 -10.91 14.91
N ALA A 67 -8.49 -10.34 16.02
CA ALA A 67 -9.15 -9.25 16.75
C ALA A 67 -8.97 -7.87 16.09
N SER A 68 -8.00 -7.71 15.19
CA SER A 68 -7.72 -6.42 14.57
C SER A 68 -8.77 -6.07 13.52
N LYS A 69 -9.15 -4.79 13.44
CA LYS A 69 -9.87 -4.29 12.27
C LYS A 69 -8.92 -4.29 11.08
N ILE A 70 -9.39 -4.77 9.92
CA ILE A 70 -8.61 -4.87 8.69
C ILE A 70 -9.22 -3.95 7.66
N VAL A 71 -8.36 -3.25 6.91
CA VAL A 71 -8.72 -2.38 5.79
C VAL A 71 -8.04 -2.89 4.53
N LYS A 72 -8.82 -3.06 3.47
CA LYS A 72 -8.35 -3.69 2.24
C LYS A 72 -7.86 -2.64 1.27
N VAL A 73 -6.81 -2.96 0.54
CA VAL A 73 -6.37 -2.17 -0.61
C VAL A 73 -7.34 -2.44 -1.77
N VAL A 74 -8.00 -1.39 -2.26
CA VAL A 74 -8.96 -1.46 -3.37
C VAL A 74 -8.41 -0.83 -4.66
N GLY A 75 -7.29 -0.14 -4.57
CA GLY A 75 -6.61 0.48 -5.70
C GLY A 75 -5.31 1.13 -5.28
N TYR A 76 -4.65 1.77 -6.23
CA TYR A 76 -3.46 2.55 -5.96
C TYR A 76 -3.29 3.66 -6.99
N ALA A 77 -2.58 4.71 -6.59
CA ALA A 77 -2.04 5.74 -7.44
C ALA A 77 -0.50 5.68 -7.40
N ILE A 78 0.13 6.28 -8.39
CA ILE A 78 1.58 6.42 -8.49
C ILE A 78 1.88 7.89 -8.70
N GLU A 79 2.89 8.38 -8.00
CA GLU A 79 3.39 9.73 -8.21
C GLU A 79 4.92 9.76 -8.19
N ASP A 80 5.47 10.88 -8.62
CA ASP A 80 6.90 11.15 -8.58
C ASP A 80 7.40 11.16 -7.14
N TYR A 81 8.50 10.46 -6.87
CA TYR A 81 9.04 10.35 -5.51
C TYR A 81 9.44 11.72 -4.94
N ASP A 82 9.93 12.62 -5.80
CA ASP A 82 10.49 13.92 -5.41
C ASP A 82 9.40 14.99 -5.13
N LEU A 83 8.12 14.68 -5.34
CA LEU A 83 7.04 15.60 -4.97
C LEU A 83 6.95 15.76 -3.44
N PRO A 84 6.45 16.90 -2.92
CA PRO A 84 6.16 17.03 -1.50
C PRO A 84 5.22 15.92 -1.00
N ILE A 85 5.42 15.45 0.23
CA ILE A 85 4.51 14.48 0.87
C ILE A 85 3.15 15.14 1.12
N ASP A 86 2.08 14.44 0.76
CA ASP A 86 0.72 14.85 1.08
C ASP A 86 0.38 14.45 2.52
N ASN A 87 0.12 15.45 3.37
CA ASN A 87 -0.21 15.23 4.79
C ASN A 87 -1.60 14.61 5.00
N GLU A 88 -2.45 14.56 3.97
CA GLU A 88 -3.72 13.84 4.02
C GLU A 88 -3.56 12.33 3.78
N VAL A 89 -2.38 11.90 3.33
CA VAL A 89 -2.05 10.49 3.08
C VAL A 89 -1.24 9.93 4.25
N ILE A 90 -1.66 8.77 4.76
CA ILE A 90 -1.04 8.13 5.92
C ILE A 90 0.36 7.61 5.58
N PHE A 91 1.30 7.84 6.49
CA PHE A 91 2.65 7.27 6.45
C PHE A 91 2.70 5.86 7.01
#